data_AF-A0A1A8IYY3-F1
#
_entry.id   AF-A0A1A8IYY3-F1
#
_cell.length_a   1.000
_cell.length_b   1.000
_cell.length_c   1.000
_cell.angle_alpha   90.00
_cell.angle_beta   90.00
_cell.angle_gamma   90.00
#
_symmetry.space_group_name_H-M   'P 1'
#
loop_
_entity.id
_entity.type
_entity.pdbx_description
1 polymer ?
#
loop_
_entity_poly.entity_id
_entity_poly.type
_entity_poly.pdbx_seq_one_letter_code
_entity_poly.pdbx_strand_id
1 'polypeptide(L)'
;DMTIGTDSALHRIIEIVDAITTTAQSHQRTFILEVMGRHCGYLALVTALACGADWVFIPEMPPDDGWEEHLSRRLTDQRGRGSRLNIIIVAEGAIDRSGKPITCDIIKQLVSK
;
A
#
# COMPACT_ATOMS: atom_id res chain seq x y z
N ASP A 1 20.91 11.11 -0.69
CA ASP A 1 20.96 10.94 -2.14
C ASP A 1 19.58 10.66 -2.71
N MET A 2 19.29 11.21 -3.89
CA MET A 2 18.10 10.92 -4.69
C MET A 2 18.51 10.77 -6.14
N THR A 3 17.84 9.87 -6.88
CA THR A 3 18.05 9.74 -8.32
C THR A 3 17.16 10.69 -9.10
N ILE A 4 17.64 11.17 -10.25
CA ILE A 4 16.87 12.03 -11.15
C ILE A 4 15.59 11.30 -11.57
N GLY A 5 14.45 11.99 -11.47
CA GLY A 5 13.13 11.46 -11.84
C GLY A 5 12.33 10.84 -10.68
N THR A 6 12.96 10.56 -9.53
CA THR A 6 12.25 10.02 -8.34
C THR A 6 11.16 10.96 -7.86
N ASP A 7 11.48 12.25 -7.73
CA ASP A 7 10.52 13.26 -7.25
C ASP A 7 9.35 13.43 -8.22
N SER A 8 9.61 13.45 -9.53
CA SER A 8 8.56 13.54 -10.55
C SER A 8 7.64 12.31 -10.54
N ALA A 9 8.19 11.10 -10.37
CA ALA A 9 7.41 9.88 -10.25
C ALA A 9 6.56 9.89 -8.97
N LEU A 10 7.15 10.26 -7.84
CA LEU A 10 6.44 10.40 -6.57
C LEU A 10 5.30 11.41 -6.68
N HIS A 11 5.53 12.57 -7.28
CA HIS A 11 4.51 13.59 -7.47
C HIS A 11 3.30 13.06 -8.25
N ARG A 12 3.52 12.30 -9.33
CA ARG A 12 2.44 11.64 -10.08
C ARG A 12 1.67 10.62 -9.24
N ILE A 13 2.37 9.83 -8.43
CA ILE A 13 1.73 8.86 -7.53
C ILE A 13 0.84 9.58 -6.51
N ILE A 14 1.34 10.65 -5.88
CA ILE A 14 0.60 11.41 -4.88
C ILE A 14 -0.63 12.09 -5.48
N GLU A 15 -0.54 12.69 -6.67
CA GLU A 15 -1.70 13.26 -7.37
C GLU A 15 -2.82 12.22 -7.56
N ILE A 16 -2.47 10.98 -7.91
CA ILE A 16 -3.43 9.89 -8.06
C ILE A 16 -4.04 9.51 -6.71
N VAL A 17 -3.21 9.40 -5.67
CA VAL A 17 -3.67 9.08 -4.31
C VAL A 17 -4.62 10.14 -3.76
N ASP A 18 -4.34 11.41 -3.98
CA ASP A 18 -5.23 12.50 -3.57
C ASP A 18 -6.55 12.48 -4.34
N ALA A 19 -6.49 12.24 -5.65
CA ALA A 19 -7.67 12.16 -6.50
C ALA A 19 -8.63 11.05 -6.03
N ILE A 20 -8.13 9.86 -5.68
CA ILE A 20 -8.98 8.76 -5.18
C ILE A 20 -9.44 8.97 -3.75
N THR A 21 -8.63 9.59 -2.89
CA THR A 21 -8.90 9.74 -1.45
C THR A 21 -10.22 10.45 -1.18
N THR A 22 -10.51 11.51 -1.95
CA THR A 22 -11.77 12.27 -1.83
C THR A 22 -13.00 11.40 -2.07
N THR A 23 -12.97 10.51 -3.07
CA THR A 23 -14.06 9.57 -3.38
C THR A 23 -14.13 8.43 -2.37
N ALA A 24 -12.98 7.99 -1.88
CA ALA A 24 -12.84 6.84 -1.00
C ALA A 24 -13.50 7.05 0.36
N GLN A 25 -13.28 8.23 0.95
CA GLN A 25 -13.86 8.61 2.25
C GLN A 25 -15.39 8.63 2.24
N SER A 26 -16.01 8.85 1.08
CA SER A 26 -17.47 8.89 0.94
C SER A 26 -18.12 7.50 1.03
N HIS A 27 -17.37 6.44 0.72
CA HIS A 27 -17.90 5.08 0.60
C HIS A 27 -17.23 4.03 1.52
N GLN A 28 -16.38 4.45 2.46
CA GLN A 28 -15.72 3.55 3.43
C GLN A 28 -14.93 2.42 2.75
N ARG A 29 -14.19 2.75 1.69
CA ARG A 29 -13.49 1.76 0.86
C ARG A 29 -12.03 1.57 1.28
N THR A 30 -11.51 0.38 1.00
CA THR A 30 -10.08 0.10 1.01
C THR A 30 -9.54 0.23 -0.41
N PHE A 31 -8.47 1.01 -0.58
CA PHE A 31 -7.75 1.15 -1.85
C PHE A 31 -6.42 0.43 -1.77
N ILE A 32 -6.12 -0.34 -2.81
CA ILE A 32 -4.86 -1.05 -2.98
C ILE A 32 -4.20 -0.45 -4.21
N LEU A 33 -3.01 0.12 -4.04
CA LEU A 33 -2.30 0.88 -5.07
C LEU A 33 -0.98 0.21 -5.36
N GLU A 34 -0.84 -0.31 -6.57
CA GLU A 34 0.44 -0.79 -7.06
C GLU A 34 1.28 0.37 -7.57
N VAL A 35 2.53 0.45 -7.15
CA VAL A 35 3.49 1.46 -7.61
C VAL A 35 4.74 0.80 -8.18
N MET A 36 5.34 1.47 -9.15
CA MET A 36 6.59 1.00 -9.76
C MET A 36 7.70 0.86 -8.71
N GLY A 37 8.58 -0.12 -8.91
CA GLY A 37 9.64 -0.39 -7.94
C GLY A 37 10.08 -1.84 -7.90
N ARG A 38 10.21 -2.48 -9.08
CA ARG A 38 10.50 -3.92 -9.24
C ARG A 38 11.51 -4.52 -8.25
N HIS A 39 12.62 -3.83 -7.99
CA HIS A 39 13.64 -4.27 -7.04
C HIS A 39 13.95 -3.23 -5.96
N CYS A 40 13.15 -2.15 -5.91
CA CYS A 40 13.34 -1.07 -4.96
C CYS A 40 12.00 -0.52 -4.49
N GLY A 41 11.72 -0.67 -3.21
CA GLY A 41 10.52 -0.19 -2.55
C GLY A 41 10.52 1.30 -2.21
N TYR A 42 11.54 2.07 -2.63
CA TYR A 42 11.66 3.49 -2.25
C TYR A 42 10.40 4.30 -2.60
N LEU A 43 9.88 4.16 -3.83
CA LEU A 43 8.66 4.87 -4.24
C LEU A 43 7.46 4.46 -3.39
N ALA A 44 7.29 3.16 -3.11
CA ALA A 44 6.22 2.66 -2.25
C ALA A 44 6.33 3.18 -0.81
N LEU A 45 7.53 3.15 -0.23
CA LEU A 45 7.79 3.59 1.13
C LEU A 45 7.53 5.10 1.29
N VAL A 46 8.09 5.92 0.39
CA VAL A 46 7.91 7.37 0.45
C VAL A 46 6.47 7.76 0.16
N THR A 47 5.80 7.08 -0.78
CA THR A 47 4.36 7.28 -1.03
C THR A 47 3.56 6.98 0.23
N ALA A 48 3.79 5.80 0.84
CA ALA A 48 3.08 5.38 2.04
C ALA A 48 3.25 6.38 3.19
N LEU A 49 4.46 6.91 3.38
CA LEU A 49 4.74 7.95 4.37
C LEU A 49 4.01 9.25 4.06
N ALA A 50 4.04 9.69 2.78
CA ALA A 50 3.45 10.96 2.36
C ALA A 50 1.92 10.97 2.43
N CYS A 51 1.25 9.85 2.08
CA CYS A 51 -0.21 9.75 2.11
C CYS A 51 -0.78 9.18 3.42
N GLY A 52 0.07 8.74 4.35
CA GLY A 52 -0.37 8.11 5.60
C GLY A 52 -1.03 6.75 5.37
N ALA A 53 -0.46 5.93 4.50
CA ALA A 53 -0.99 4.60 4.20
C ALA A 53 -1.06 3.71 5.45
N ASP A 54 -2.11 2.90 5.55
CA ASP A 54 -2.30 1.95 6.64
C ASP A 54 -1.32 0.78 6.56
N TRP A 55 -0.90 0.42 5.35
CA TRP A 55 0.05 -0.65 5.10
C TRP A 55 0.88 -0.39 3.84
N VAL A 56 2.11 -0.89 3.84
CA VAL A 56 3.01 -0.85 2.68
C VAL A 56 3.73 -2.19 2.51
N PHE A 57 3.86 -2.66 1.27
CA PHE A 57 4.69 -3.82 0.92
C PHE A 57 5.88 -3.38 0.08
N ILE A 58 7.09 -3.70 0.54
CA ILE A 58 8.35 -3.41 -0.15
C ILE A 58 9.25 -4.67 -0.21
N PRO A 59 10.00 -4.88 -1.31
CA PRO A 59 10.88 -6.05 -1.44
C PRO A 59 12.01 -6.10 -0.41
N GLU A 60 12.47 -4.95 0.09
CA GLU A 60 13.58 -4.87 1.06
C GLU A 60 13.18 -5.32 2.46
N MET A 61 11.88 -5.30 2.78
CA MET A 61 11.34 -5.70 4.07
C MET A 61 10.08 -6.54 3.86
N PRO A 62 10.22 -7.80 3.42
CA PRO A 62 9.10 -8.72 3.28
C PRO A 62 8.37 -8.89 4.62
N PRO A 63 7.03 -9.00 4.60
CA PRO A 63 6.26 -9.11 5.83
C PRO A 63 6.56 -10.43 6.57
N ASP A 64 6.32 -10.44 7.88
CA ASP A 64 6.38 -11.65 8.70
C ASP A 64 5.35 -12.70 8.26
N ASP A 65 5.57 -13.95 8.64
CA ASP A 65 4.57 -15.01 8.46
C ASP A 65 3.28 -14.66 9.22
N GLY A 66 2.12 -14.91 8.59
CA GLY A 66 0.82 -14.56 9.15
C GLY A 66 0.45 -13.08 9.04
N TRP A 67 1.13 -12.32 8.16
CA TRP A 67 0.80 -10.93 7.86
C TRP A 67 -0.64 -10.74 7.37
N GLU A 68 -1.25 -11.75 6.77
CA GLU A 68 -2.63 -11.69 6.26
C GLU A 68 -3.62 -11.42 7.40
N GLU A 69 -3.45 -12.12 8.52
CA GLU A 69 -4.28 -11.95 9.70
C GLU A 69 -4.00 -10.60 10.38
N HIS A 70 -2.72 -10.22 10.44
CA HIS A 70 -2.33 -8.94 11.01
C HIS A 70 -2.90 -7.76 10.20
N LEU A 71 -2.85 -7.83 8.87
CA LEU A 71 -3.43 -6.84 7.98
C LEU A 71 -4.94 -6.75 8.18
N SER A 72 -5.64 -7.88 8.13
CA SER A 72 -7.10 -7.95 8.30
C SER A 72 -7.55 -7.37 9.65
N ARG A 73 -6.84 -7.72 10.71
CA ARG A 73 -7.07 -7.15 12.05
C ARG A 73 -6.85 -5.65 12.07
N ARG A 74 -5.73 -5.16 11.52
CA ARG A 74 -5.41 -3.73 11.53
C ARG A 74 -6.45 -2.91 10.76
N LEU A 75 -6.90 -3.38 9.59
CA LEU A 75 -7.95 -2.73 8.81
C LEU A 75 -9.29 -2.71 9.56
N THR A 76 -9.61 -3.80 10.27
CA THR A 76 -10.82 -3.89 11.10
C THR A 76 -10.76 -2.93 12.28
N ASP A 77 -9.62 -2.88 12.98
CA ASP A 77 -9.39 -1.96 14.11
C ASP A 77 -9.48 -0.49 13.65
N GLN A 78 -8.91 -0.15 12.49
CA GLN A 78 -9.01 1.19 11.91
C GLN A 78 -10.45 1.59 11.58
N ARG A 79 -11.23 0.68 10.97
CA ARG A 79 -12.66 0.90 10.73
C ARG A 79 -13.43 1.07 12.04
N GLY A 80 -13.14 0.27 13.07
CA GLY A 80 -13.74 0.37 14.40
C GLY A 80 -13.45 1.70 15.10
N ARG A 81 -12.30 2.32 14.81
CA ARG A 81 -11.93 3.67 15.28
C ARG A 81 -12.57 4.80 14.48
N GLY A 82 -13.42 4.49 13.50
CA GLY A 82 -14.12 5.45 12.67
C GLY A 82 -13.38 5.85 11.40
N SER A 83 -12.26 5.20 11.05
CA SER A 83 -11.61 5.44 9.76
C SER A 83 -12.54 5.04 8.61
N ARG A 84 -12.73 5.98 7.68
CA ARG A 84 -13.56 5.79 6.48
C ARG A 84 -12.74 5.51 5.23
N LEU A 85 -11.44 5.32 5.39
CA LEU A 85 -10.52 5.09 4.29
C LEU A 85 -9.42 4.18 4.80
N ASN A 86 -9.08 3.16 4.00
CA ASN A 86 -7.83 2.45 4.19
C ASN A 86 -7.03 2.49 2.89
N ILE A 87 -5.75 2.84 2.98
CA ILE A 87 -4.83 2.88 1.85
C ILE A 87 -3.74 1.84 2.05
N ILE A 88 -3.57 0.96 1.07
CA ILE A 88 -2.51 -0.04 1.04
C ILE A 88 -1.65 0.24 -0.20
N ILE A 89 -0.36 0.45 0.02
CA ILE A 89 0.61 0.65 -1.08
C ILE A 89 1.39 -0.65 -1.30
N VAL A 90 1.53 -1.06 -2.56
CA VAL A 90 2.20 -2.29 -2.95
C VAL A 90 3.28 -1.94 -3.97
N ALA A 91 4.55 -2.19 -3.67
CA ALA A 91 5.58 -2.11 -4.70
C ALA A 91 5.36 -3.24 -5.73
N GLU A 92 5.62 -2.98 -7.01
CA GLU A 92 5.64 -3.98 -8.09
C GLU A 92 6.48 -5.22 -7.72
N GLY A 93 7.58 -4.99 -6.99
CA GLY A 93 8.48 -6.01 -6.48
C GLY A 93 8.09 -6.67 -5.17
N ALA A 94 6.89 -6.44 -4.64
CA ALA A 94 6.50 -6.95 -3.33
C ALA A 94 6.56 -8.49 -3.28
N ILE A 95 7.24 -9.01 -2.27
CA ILE A 95 7.45 -10.45 -2.04
C ILE A 95 7.28 -10.79 -0.57
N ASP A 96 6.99 -12.05 -0.28
CA ASP A 96 7.09 -12.63 1.05
C ASP A 96 8.52 -13.10 1.36
N ARG A 97 8.75 -13.62 2.58
CA ARG A 97 10.06 -14.15 3.01
C ARG A 97 10.54 -15.37 2.23
N SER A 98 9.65 -16.06 1.53
CA SER A 98 9.99 -17.17 0.63
C SER A 98 10.33 -16.70 -0.79
N GLY A 99 10.21 -15.40 -1.07
CA GLY A 99 10.43 -14.81 -2.39
C GLY A 99 9.22 -14.93 -3.32
N LYS A 100 8.05 -15.34 -2.80
CA LYS A 100 6.82 -15.41 -3.60
C LYS A 100 6.22 -14.01 -3.76
N PRO A 101 5.78 -13.63 -4.97
CA PRO A 101 5.15 -12.33 -5.20
C PRO A 101 3.89 -12.11 -4.37
N ILE A 102 3.77 -10.93 -3.77
CA ILE A 102 2.55 -10.43 -3.12
C ILE A 102 1.90 -9.45 -4.09
N THR A 103 0.82 -9.87 -4.75
CA THR A 103 0.12 -9.05 -5.74
C THR A 103 -1.09 -8.34 -5.15
N CYS A 104 -1.54 -7.26 -5.81
CA CYS A 104 -2.75 -6.54 -5.41
C CYS A 104 -4.00 -7.45 -5.39
N ASP A 105 -4.07 -8.47 -6.26
CA ASP A 105 -5.19 -9.42 -6.27
C ASP A 105 -5.24 -10.29 -5.02
N ILE A 106 -4.09 -10.74 -4.50
CA ILE A 106 -4.01 -11.52 -3.26
C ILE A 106 -4.56 -10.67 -2.10
N ILE A 107 -4.12 -9.41 -2.00
CA ILE A 107 -4.55 -8.49 -0.96
C ILE A 107 -6.05 -8.17 -1.12
N LYS A 108 -6.53 -7.96 -2.35
CA LYS A 108 -7.94 -7.72 -2.62
C LYS A 108 -8.81 -8.89 -2.19
N GLN A 109 -8.41 -10.12 -2.50
CA GLN A 109 -9.13 -11.33 -2.09
C GLN A 109 -9.15 -11.49 -0.57
N LEU A 110 -8.06 -11.12 0.11
CA LEU A 110 -7.98 -11.14 1.57
C LEU A 110 -8.92 -10.11 2.21
N VAL A 111 -8.92 -8.86 1.72
CA VAL A 111 -9.72 -7.75 2.29
C VAL A 111 -11.21 -7.84 1.92
N SER A 112 -11.56 -8.59 0.88
CA SER A 112 -12.96 -8.77 0.45
C SER A 112 -13.68 -9.91 1.17
N LYS A 113 -12.98 -10.69 2.00
CA LYS A 113 -13.57 -11.70 2.89
C LYS A 113 -14.12 -11.03 4.15
#